data_AF-A0A934C054-F1
#
_entry.id   AF-A0A934C054-F1
#
_cell.length_a   1.000
_cell.length_b   1.000
_cell.length_c   1.000
_cell.angle_alpha   90.00
_cell.angle_beta   90.00
_cell.angle_gamma   90.00
#
_symmetry.space_group_name_H-M   'P 1'
#
loop_
_entity.id
_entity.type
_entity.pdbx_description
1 polymer ?
#
loop_
_entity_poly.entity_id
_entity_poly.type
_entity_poly.pdbx_seq_one_letter_code
_entity_poly.pdbx_strand_id
1 'polypeptide(L)'
;MNTGRTSPRWVAWVAAATLLLAALFFAGRAGWNGWRTRQSERFTESGYQLWQQGRLREAELALESAEQLAPGALRPRLLKARMWLVTGRREEALVAFRALRAVADPVWRGAVTANLHDALIGTACWEELTELALTELAGGSPAGLEWLTAALEAVRLAEPGARIEAVLARGLPHVSGPARLLVEAQGALAAGRVAHARQILARLPVPLSPELGRLAARVWGRAGDRAEARLALTRVNRTLTADEQALAALVTAEDDPAAAVAAVRRLLQRAAGGAAEENLLAAGLGLALAQPEPRVAAAFGGGLDRWGDGMLPSLATGVWLLQELSGQEPLAEKWREHLQQRLGCAALPRGFRSPTTNAFRLLVDSVPLRRDLLYGLLAAVPPARISPVPISRERRT
;
A
#
# COMPACT_ATOMS: atom_id res chain seq x y z
N MET A 1 48.73 62.79 30.88
CA MET A 1 47.76 61.73 30.53
C MET A 1 46.58 62.38 29.83
N ASN A 2 46.54 62.33 28.49
CA ASN A 2 45.46 62.91 27.71
C ASN A 2 44.30 61.90 27.68
N THR A 3 43.32 62.07 28.55
CA THR A 3 42.09 61.28 28.50
C THR A 3 41.26 61.77 27.32
N GLY A 4 41.50 61.18 26.15
CA GLY A 4 40.81 61.49 24.91
C GLY A 4 39.31 61.34 25.08
N ARG A 5 38.61 62.45 25.34
CA ARG A 5 37.15 62.52 25.31
C ARG A 5 36.71 62.31 23.86
N THR A 6 36.26 61.10 23.55
CA THR A 6 35.53 60.84 22.31
C THR A 6 34.30 61.74 22.29
N SER A 7 34.17 62.55 21.25
CA SER A 7 33.01 63.44 21.14
C SER A 7 31.73 62.59 21.00
N PRO A 8 30.62 62.95 21.67
CA PRO A 8 29.35 62.22 21.56
C PRO A 8 28.87 62.05 20.11
N ARG A 9 29.24 63.00 19.23
CA ARG A 9 28.94 62.97 17.80
C ARG A 9 29.64 61.82 17.07
N TRP A 10 30.88 61.51 17.44
CA TRP A 10 31.63 60.41 16.82
C TRP A 10 31.00 59.05 17.16
N VAL A 11 30.61 58.87 18.44
CA VAL A 11 29.90 57.65 18.87
C VAL A 11 28.56 57.49 18.15
N ALA A 12 27.80 58.58 17.97
CA ALA A 12 26.54 58.55 17.23
C ALA A 12 26.72 58.18 15.75
N TRP A 13 27.76 58.71 15.08
CA TRP A 13 28.06 58.37 13.68
C TRP A 13 28.48 56.92 13.51
N VAL A 14 29.33 56.39 14.40
CA VAL A 14 29.73 54.98 14.38
C VAL A 14 28.52 54.06 14.60
N ALA A 15 27.64 54.40 15.54
CA ALA A 15 26.41 53.65 15.76
C ALA A 15 25.49 53.66 14.53
N ALA A 16 25.28 54.83 13.91
CA ALA A 16 24.45 54.95 12.70
C ALA A 16 25.02 54.17 11.51
N ALA A 17 26.34 54.25 11.28
CA ALA A 17 27.01 53.50 10.21
C ALA A 17 26.92 51.98 10.43
N THR A 18 27.09 51.54 11.68
CA THR A 18 26.96 50.12 12.04
C THR A 18 25.53 49.61 11.81
N LEU A 19 24.52 50.41 12.19
CA LEU A 19 23.12 50.07 11.95
C LEU A 19 22.77 50.00 10.45
N LEU A 20 23.31 50.93 9.64
CA LEU A 20 23.09 50.93 8.20
C LEU A 20 23.72 49.70 7.51
N LEU A 21 24.95 49.35 7.88
CA LEU A 21 25.62 48.16 7.35
C LEU A 21 24.91 46.88 7.78
N ALA A 22 24.44 46.81 9.02
CA ALA A 22 23.60 45.71 9.49
C ALA A 22 22.31 45.62 8.66
N ALA A 23 21.61 46.74 8.45
CA ALA A 23 20.36 46.76 7.68
C ALA A 23 20.57 46.31 6.22
N LEU A 24 21.63 46.77 5.55
CA LEU A 24 21.97 46.33 4.20
C LEU A 24 22.35 44.86 4.14
N PHE A 25 23.10 44.37 5.13
CA PHE A 25 23.43 42.95 5.24
C PHE A 25 22.18 42.09 5.46
N PHE A 26 21.26 42.50 6.34
CA PHE A 26 20.00 41.80 6.60
C PHE A 26 19.06 41.85 5.39
N ALA A 27 18.90 43.00 4.74
CA ALA A 27 18.09 43.15 3.54
C ALA A 27 18.65 42.30 2.38
N GLY A 28 19.98 42.30 2.19
CA GLY A 28 20.67 41.45 1.24
C GLY A 28 20.50 39.96 1.55
N ARG A 29 20.62 39.58 2.83
CA ARG A 29 20.48 38.18 3.27
C ARG A 29 19.05 37.66 3.15
N ALA A 30 18.05 38.47 3.51
CA ALA A 30 16.64 38.12 3.34
C ALA A 30 16.27 38.00 1.85
N GLY A 31 16.72 38.95 1.02
CA GLY A 31 16.55 38.90 -0.43
C GLY A 31 17.23 37.68 -1.06
N TRP A 32 18.45 37.35 -0.61
CA TRP A 32 19.21 36.19 -1.07
C TRP A 32 18.54 34.87 -0.69
N ASN A 33 18.07 34.75 0.56
CA ASN A 33 17.35 33.56 1.00
C ASN A 33 16.04 33.39 0.21
N GLY A 34 15.27 34.46 0.01
CA GLY A 34 14.05 34.42 -0.78
C GLY A 34 14.31 34.11 -2.27
N TRP A 35 15.44 34.54 -2.82
CA TRP A 35 15.87 34.13 -4.16
C TRP A 35 16.25 32.64 -4.21
N ARG A 36 17.06 32.14 -3.26
CA ARG A 36 17.47 30.73 -3.18
C ARG A 36 16.27 29.80 -3.05
N THR A 37 15.30 30.13 -2.20
CA THR A 37 14.07 29.33 -2.04
C THR A 37 13.29 29.25 -3.35
N ARG A 38 13.06 30.39 -4.03
CA ARG A 38 12.37 30.41 -5.33
C ARG A 38 13.11 29.64 -6.42
N GLN A 39 14.45 29.72 -6.46
CA GLN A 39 15.23 28.92 -7.40
C GLN A 39 15.16 27.43 -7.06
N SER A 40 15.25 27.07 -5.78
CA SER A 40 15.07 25.68 -5.34
C SER A 40 13.72 25.12 -5.76
N GLU A 41 12.63 25.89 -5.62
CA GLU A 41 11.30 25.50 -6.09
C GLU A 41 11.25 25.28 -7.61
N ARG A 42 11.87 26.17 -8.40
CA ARG A 42 11.95 26.01 -9.87
C ARG A 42 12.73 24.76 -10.27
N PHE A 43 13.88 24.52 -9.65
CA PHE A 43 14.65 23.29 -9.87
C PHE A 43 13.88 22.05 -9.43
N THR A 44 13.12 22.13 -8.34
CA THR A 44 12.25 21.04 -7.87
C THR A 44 11.19 20.70 -8.90
N GLU A 45 10.51 21.71 -9.45
CA GLU A 45 9.47 21.52 -10.45
C GLU A 45 10.05 21.00 -11.78
N SER A 46 11.17 21.57 -12.23
CA SER A 46 11.90 21.08 -13.40
C SER A 46 12.34 19.62 -13.22
N GLY A 47 12.86 19.26 -12.05
CA GLY A 47 13.26 17.89 -11.74
C GLY A 47 12.07 16.92 -11.78
N TYR A 48 10.92 17.34 -11.24
CA TYR A 48 9.69 16.55 -11.32
C TYR A 48 9.23 16.34 -12.77
N GLN A 49 9.22 17.38 -13.59
CA GLN A 49 8.84 17.28 -15.01
C GLN A 49 9.79 16.38 -15.81
N LEU A 50 11.10 16.51 -15.60
CA LEU A 50 12.11 15.65 -16.23
C LEU A 50 11.93 14.18 -15.83
N TRP A 51 11.57 13.93 -14.56
CA TRP A 51 11.26 12.58 -14.10
C TRP A 51 10.04 12.00 -14.82
N GLN A 52 8.95 12.76 -14.95
CA GLN A 52 7.75 12.32 -15.70
C GLN A 52 8.05 12.03 -17.17
N GLN A 53 9.06 12.70 -17.75
CA GLN A 53 9.54 12.45 -19.12
C GLN A 53 10.51 11.26 -19.25
N GLY A 54 10.83 10.57 -18.15
CA GLY A 54 11.82 9.48 -18.13
C GLY A 54 13.28 9.94 -18.23
N ARG A 55 13.56 11.24 -18.16
CA ARG A 55 14.92 11.81 -18.20
C ARG A 55 15.56 11.76 -16.82
N LEU A 56 15.76 10.55 -16.30
CA LEU A 56 16.06 10.27 -14.89
C LEU A 56 17.33 10.97 -14.38
N ARG A 57 18.42 10.95 -15.16
CA ARG A 57 19.69 11.56 -14.75
C ARG A 57 19.60 13.08 -14.63
N GLU A 58 18.87 13.71 -15.53
CA GLU A 58 18.66 15.16 -15.51
C GLU A 58 17.71 15.58 -14.39
N ALA A 59 16.68 14.77 -14.14
CA ALA A 59 15.78 14.94 -13.01
C ALA A 59 16.56 14.89 -11.69
N GLU A 60 17.47 13.92 -11.53
CA GLU A 60 18.32 13.80 -10.34
C GLU A 60 19.20 15.04 -10.12
N LEU A 61 19.87 15.52 -11.17
CA LEU A 61 20.71 16.72 -11.12
C LEU A 61 19.91 17.98 -10.77
N ALA A 62 18.70 18.12 -11.32
CA ALA A 62 17.82 19.24 -11.00
C ALA A 62 17.38 19.21 -9.53
N LEU A 63 17.01 18.03 -9.01
CA LEU A 63 16.63 17.87 -7.61
C LEU A 63 17.83 18.08 -6.65
N GLU A 64 19.03 17.67 -7.04
CA GLU A 64 20.27 17.97 -6.30
C GLU A 64 20.57 19.46 -6.25
N SER A 65 20.40 20.15 -7.37
CA SER A 65 20.56 21.61 -7.44
C SER A 65 19.54 22.31 -6.53
N ALA A 66 18.31 21.82 -6.47
CA ALA A 66 17.29 22.33 -5.55
C ALA A 66 17.69 22.12 -4.07
N GLU A 67 18.21 20.95 -3.71
CA GLU A 67 18.69 20.64 -2.35
C GLU A 67 19.88 21.52 -1.95
N GLN A 68 20.85 21.75 -2.85
CA GLN A 68 21.97 22.65 -2.58
C GLN A 68 21.53 24.10 -2.35
N LEU A 69 20.54 24.56 -3.11
CA LEU A 69 19.99 25.91 -2.97
C LEU A 69 19.21 26.08 -1.67
N ALA A 70 18.43 25.07 -1.24
CA ALA A 70 17.69 25.10 0.02
C ALA A 70 17.81 23.76 0.77
N PRO A 71 18.89 23.56 1.56
CA PRO A 71 19.15 22.27 2.24
C PRO A 71 18.08 21.82 3.23
N GLY A 72 17.28 22.76 3.74
CA GLY A 72 16.13 22.49 4.61
C GLY A 72 14.83 22.16 3.87
N ALA A 73 14.78 22.28 2.54
CA ALA A 73 13.58 22.01 1.77
C ALA A 73 13.35 20.49 1.65
N LEU A 74 12.26 20.00 2.23
CA LEU A 74 11.92 18.57 2.23
C LEU A 74 11.42 18.07 0.87
N ARG A 75 10.69 18.91 0.12
CA ARG A 75 10.07 18.52 -1.17
C ARG A 75 11.07 17.97 -2.21
N PRO A 76 12.20 18.61 -2.54
CA PRO A 76 13.13 18.06 -3.54
C PRO A 76 13.74 16.73 -3.10
N ARG A 77 14.07 16.60 -1.82
CA ARG A 77 14.62 15.36 -1.23
C ARG A 77 13.60 14.22 -1.28
N LEU A 78 12.33 14.51 -0.96
CA LEU A 78 11.25 13.55 -1.06
C LEU A 78 11.04 13.09 -2.51
N LEU A 79 11.01 14.00 -3.48
CA LEU A 79 10.86 13.66 -4.89
C LEU A 79 12.03 12.82 -5.41
N LYS A 80 13.26 13.15 -4.99
CA LYS A 80 14.46 12.38 -5.36
C LYS A 80 14.39 10.95 -4.81
N ALA A 81 14.01 10.78 -3.54
CA ALA A 81 13.82 9.46 -2.93
C ALA A 81 12.70 8.66 -3.63
N ARG A 82 11.59 9.30 -4.01
CA ARG A 82 10.49 8.66 -4.76
C ARG A 82 10.92 8.22 -6.16
N MET A 83 11.68 9.07 -6.86
CA MET A 83 12.25 8.74 -8.14
C MET A 83 13.14 7.50 -8.02
N TRP A 84 14.05 7.46 -7.03
CA TRP A 84 14.90 6.30 -6.77
C TRP A 84 14.11 5.02 -6.52
N LEU A 85 13.04 5.10 -5.73
CA LEU A 85 12.15 3.97 -5.46
C LEU A 85 11.54 3.40 -6.75
N VAL A 86 11.01 4.29 -7.62
CA VAL A 86 10.39 3.90 -8.89
C VAL A 86 11.43 3.37 -9.89
N THR A 87 12.65 3.87 -9.86
CA THR A 87 13.73 3.41 -10.77
C THR A 87 14.48 2.18 -10.25
N GLY A 88 14.01 1.54 -9.18
CA GLY A 88 14.61 0.33 -8.62
C GLY A 88 15.84 0.55 -7.73
N ARG A 89 16.22 1.81 -7.47
CA ARG A 89 17.30 2.21 -6.53
C ARG A 89 16.77 2.21 -5.09
N ARG A 90 16.28 1.04 -4.66
CA ARG A 90 15.45 0.90 -3.45
C ARG A 90 16.24 1.15 -2.17
N GLU A 91 17.49 0.73 -2.10
CA GLU A 91 18.34 0.96 -0.93
C GLU A 91 18.63 2.45 -0.73
N GLU A 92 18.95 3.19 -1.80
CA GLU A 92 19.17 4.63 -1.69
C GLU A 92 17.88 5.37 -1.32
N ALA A 93 16.74 4.95 -1.89
CA ALA A 93 15.43 5.49 -1.52
C ALA A 93 15.14 5.26 -0.03
N LEU A 94 15.38 4.05 0.47
CA LEU A 94 15.15 3.68 1.86
C LEU A 94 15.98 4.53 2.82
N VAL A 95 17.29 4.67 2.56
CA VAL A 95 18.18 5.54 3.34
C VAL A 95 17.68 6.98 3.34
N ALA A 96 17.26 7.50 2.18
CA ALA A 96 16.74 8.86 2.08
C ALA A 96 15.42 9.06 2.84
N PHE A 97 14.48 8.12 2.78
CA PHE A 97 13.22 8.22 3.52
C PHE A 97 13.43 8.16 5.04
N ARG A 98 14.37 7.35 5.54
CA ARG A 98 14.75 7.33 6.97
C ARG A 98 15.29 8.70 7.41
N ALA A 99 16.20 9.27 6.63
CA ALA A 99 16.75 10.59 6.90
C ALA A 99 15.67 11.69 6.88
N LEU A 100 14.75 11.62 5.91
CA LEU A 100 13.61 12.54 5.82
C LEU A 100 12.67 12.43 7.01
N ARG A 101 12.36 11.21 7.47
CA ARG A 101 11.44 10.97 8.59
C ARG A 101 11.93 11.63 9.88
N ALA A 102 13.24 11.61 10.11
CA ALA A 102 13.86 12.21 11.30
C ALA A 102 13.71 13.74 11.36
N VAL A 103 13.56 14.41 10.21
CA VAL A 103 13.48 15.88 10.12
C VAL A 103 12.11 16.40 9.63
N ALA A 104 11.18 15.50 9.29
CA ALA A 104 9.88 15.88 8.76
C ALA A 104 8.98 16.52 9.83
N ASP A 105 8.50 17.72 9.53
CA ASP A 105 7.43 18.37 10.28
C ASP A 105 6.10 17.60 10.15
N PRO A 106 5.09 17.91 10.97
CA PRO A 106 3.81 17.21 10.93
C PRO A 106 3.10 17.23 9.57
N VAL A 107 3.32 18.26 8.75
CA VAL A 107 2.69 18.38 7.42
C VAL A 107 3.27 17.36 6.45
N TRP A 108 4.60 17.18 6.48
CA TRP A 108 5.30 16.23 5.60
C TRP A 108 5.36 14.81 6.13
N ARG A 109 5.16 14.60 7.44
CA ARG A 109 5.32 13.30 8.09
C ARG A 109 4.49 12.21 7.43
N GLY A 110 3.20 12.45 7.17
CA GLY A 110 2.33 11.46 6.53
C GLY A 110 2.84 11.03 5.14
N ALA A 111 3.27 11.99 4.32
CA ALA A 111 3.82 11.70 3.00
C ALA A 111 5.14 10.92 3.08
N VAL A 112 6.05 11.30 3.97
CA VAL A 112 7.33 10.59 4.17
C VAL A 112 7.09 9.18 4.67
N THR A 113 6.21 9.00 5.67
CA THR A 113 5.85 7.70 6.23
C THR A 113 5.25 6.78 5.15
N ALA A 114 4.32 7.26 4.32
CA ALA A 114 3.73 6.44 3.26
C ALA A 114 4.76 5.98 2.21
N ASN A 115 5.72 6.83 1.85
CA ASN A 115 6.77 6.43 0.90
C ASN A 115 7.84 5.53 1.55
N LEU A 116 8.14 5.73 2.85
CA LEU A 116 9.00 4.82 3.61
C LEU A 116 8.39 3.42 3.68
N HIS A 117 7.07 3.33 3.92
CA HIS A 117 6.33 2.07 3.88
C HIS A 117 6.54 1.33 2.55
N ASP A 118 6.35 2.01 1.42
CA ASP A 118 6.52 1.40 0.09
C ASP A 118 7.98 0.99 -0.18
N ALA A 119 8.95 1.76 0.30
CA ALA A 119 10.37 1.39 0.21
C ALA A 119 10.70 0.14 1.03
N LEU A 120 10.22 0.04 2.27
CA LEU A 120 10.44 -1.09 3.16
C LEU A 120 9.84 -2.39 2.62
N ILE A 121 8.67 -2.33 1.97
CA ILE A 121 8.09 -3.48 1.25
C ILE A 121 9.01 -3.88 0.10
N GLY A 122 9.47 -2.91 -0.71
CA GLY A 122 10.30 -3.16 -1.88
C GLY A 122 11.68 -3.76 -1.56
N THR A 123 12.20 -3.54 -0.36
CA THR A 123 13.48 -4.09 0.15
C THR A 123 13.30 -5.26 1.12
N ALA A 124 12.07 -5.73 1.34
CA ALA A 124 11.76 -6.80 2.29
C ALA A 124 12.26 -6.53 3.73
N CYS A 125 12.29 -5.25 4.15
CA CYS A 125 12.66 -4.85 5.50
C CYS A 125 11.48 -4.96 6.48
N TRP A 126 10.99 -6.18 6.67
CA TRP A 126 9.73 -6.44 7.37
C TRP A 126 9.72 -6.05 8.86
N GLU A 127 10.86 -6.15 9.54
CA GLU A 127 10.97 -5.73 10.95
C GLU A 127 10.70 -4.23 11.10
N GLU A 128 11.39 -3.41 10.31
CA GLU A 128 11.21 -1.95 10.33
C GLU A 128 9.84 -1.54 9.80
N LEU A 129 9.27 -2.26 8.84
CA LEU A 129 7.89 -2.05 8.39
C LEU A 129 6.89 -2.26 9.54
N THR A 130 7.12 -3.30 10.35
CA THR A 130 6.28 -3.60 11.51
C THR A 130 6.43 -2.51 12.57
N GLU A 131 7.65 -2.04 12.85
CA GLU A 131 7.90 -0.94 13.79
C GLU A 131 7.28 0.38 13.31
N LEU A 132 7.37 0.68 12.02
CA LEU A 132 6.71 1.82 11.38
C LEU A 132 5.21 1.75 11.58
N ALA A 133 4.60 0.61 11.28
CA ALA A 133 3.16 0.38 11.40
C ALA A 133 2.67 0.54 12.85
N LEU A 134 3.40 -0.01 13.83
CA LEU A 134 3.10 0.14 15.26
C LEU A 134 3.22 1.59 15.73
N THR A 135 4.21 2.34 15.22
CA THR A 135 4.37 3.77 15.54
C THR A 135 3.21 4.59 15.01
N GLU A 136 2.80 4.38 13.75
CA GLU A 136 1.65 5.07 13.16
C GLU A 136 0.35 4.73 13.89
N LEU A 137 0.22 3.49 14.37
CA LEU A 137 -0.91 3.10 15.20
C LEU A 137 -0.97 3.74 16.57
N ALA A 138 0.18 3.86 17.23
CA ALA A 138 0.28 4.62 18.47
C ALA A 138 -0.17 6.07 18.27
N GLY A 139 0.06 6.63 17.06
CA GLY A 139 -0.42 7.94 16.64
C GLY A 139 -1.91 8.02 16.27
N GLY A 140 -2.64 6.90 16.32
CA GLY A 140 -4.06 6.83 15.96
C GLY A 140 -4.35 6.75 14.46
N SER A 141 -3.34 6.53 13.62
CA SER A 141 -3.52 6.40 12.18
C SER A 141 -4.13 5.02 11.82
N PRO A 142 -5.31 4.95 11.20
CA PRO A 142 -5.92 3.68 10.80
C PRO A 142 -5.08 2.94 9.74
N ALA A 143 -4.28 3.65 8.94
CA ALA A 143 -3.37 3.07 7.96
C ALA A 143 -2.31 2.16 8.62
N GLY A 144 -1.90 2.47 9.86
CA GLY A 144 -0.92 1.66 10.57
C GLY A 144 -1.40 0.22 10.85
N LEU A 145 -2.71 -0.03 10.98
CA LEU A 145 -3.24 -1.39 11.17
C LEU A 145 -3.17 -2.22 9.90
N GLU A 146 -3.41 -1.62 8.75
CA GLU A 146 -3.29 -2.28 7.46
C GLU A 146 -1.83 -2.65 7.17
N TRP A 147 -0.93 -1.70 7.42
CA TRP A 147 0.51 -1.92 7.28
C TRP A 147 1.03 -3.00 8.22
N LEU A 148 0.56 -3.00 9.47
CA LEU A 148 0.92 -4.01 10.45
C LEU A 148 0.47 -5.40 10.01
N THR A 149 -0.75 -5.50 9.50
CA THR A 149 -1.32 -6.76 8.99
C THR A 149 -0.46 -7.32 7.87
N ALA A 150 -0.12 -6.49 6.88
CA ALA A 150 0.72 -6.88 5.75
C ALA A 150 2.13 -7.27 6.20
N ALA A 151 2.73 -6.51 7.12
CA ALA A 151 4.06 -6.79 7.65
C ALA A 151 4.10 -8.12 8.41
N LEU A 152 3.15 -8.38 9.31
CA LEU A 152 3.09 -9.63 10.08
C LEU A 152 2.88 -10.86 9.19
N GLU A 153 2.07 -10.74 8.13
CA GLU A 153 1.91 -11.80 7.15
C GLU A 153 3.18 -12.07 6.36
N ALA A 154 3.87 -11.03 5.93
CA ALA A 154 5.13 -11.16 5.22
C ALA A 154 6.21 -11.78 6.11
N VAL A 155 6.33 -11.35 7.38
CA VAL A 155 7.24 -11.99 8.34
C VAL A 155 6.87 -13.46 8.54
N ARG A 156 5.58 -13.78 8.70
CA ARG A 156 5.12 -15.17 8.87
C ARG A 156 5.51 -16.07 7.69
N LEU A 157 5.42 -15.55 6.47
CA LEU A 157 5.80 -16.27 5.25
C LEU A 157 7.32 -16.39 5.10
N ALA A 158 8.08 -15.38 5.53
CA ALA A 158 9.52 -15.36 5.43
C ALA A 158 10.21 -16.20 6.51
N GLU A 159 9.76 -16.11 7.77
CA GLU A 159 10.35 -16.82 8.91
C GLU A 159 9.31 -17.18 9.99
N PRO A 160 9.24 -18.44 10.45
CA PRO A 160 8.24 -18.85 11.42
C PRO A 160 8.55 -18.38 12.87
N GLY A 161 7.60 -17.64 13.45
CA GLY A 161 7.32 -17.60 14.89
C GLY A 161 8.17 -16.66 15.75
N ALA A 162 9.44 -16.96 15.97
CA ALA A 162 10.23 -16.32 17.03
C ALA A 162 10.51 -14.83 16.78
N ARG A 163 10.70 -14.43 15.52
CA ARG A 163 10.94 -13.02 15.15
C ARG A 163 9.70 -12.14 15.33
N ILE A 164 8.52 -12.69 15.07
CA ILE A 164 7.24 -11.95 15.19
C ILE A 164 7.03 -11.52 16.63
N GLU A 165 7.27 -12.41 17.59
CA GLU A 165 7.09 -12.11 19.01
C GLU A 165 8.05 -11.03 19.49
N ALA A 166 9.32 -11.09 19.09
CA ALA A 166 10.30 -10.09 19.46
C ALA A 166 9.93 -8.69 18.94
N VAL A 167 9.48 -8.60 17.68
CA VAL A 167 9.07 -7.33 17.07
C VAL A 167 7.82 -6.77 17.75
N LEU A 168 6.81 -7.62 17.98
CA LEU A 168 5.59 -7.23 18.68
C LEU A 168 5.89 -6.78 20.12
N ALA A 169 6.76 -7.49 20.84
CA ALA A 169 7.14 -7.13 22.21
C ALA A 169 7.78 -5.73 22.29
N ARG A 170 8.52 -5.28 21.26
CA ARG A 170 9.10 -3.93 21.21
C ARG A 170 8.04 -2.85 20.98
N GLY A 171 7.06 -3.06 20.10
CA GLY A 171 6.11 -2.01 19.72
C GLY A 171 4.77 -2.01 20.46
N LEU A 172 4.33 -3.15 21.02
CA LEU A 172 3.07 -3.28 21.77
C LEU A 172 2.91 -2.30 22.94
N PRO A 173 3.96 -1.94 23.73
CA PRO A 173 3.82 -0.98 24.81
C PRO A 173 3.32 0.41 24.38
N HIS A 174 3.47 0.75 23.10
CA HIS A 174 3.06 2.04 22.54
C HIS A 174 1.65 2.03 21.94
N VAL A 175 1.06 0.85 21.73
CA VAL A 175 -0.31 0.71 21.24
C VAL A 175 -1.24 0.55 22.44
N SER A 176 -2.30 1.34 22.50
CA SER A 176 -3.26 1.31 23.61
C SER A 176 -4.67 0.93 23.15
N GLY A 177 -5.53 0.60 24.12
CA GLY A 177 -6.95 0.36 23.89
C GLY A 177 -7.25 -0.84 22.98
N PRO A 178 -8.34 -0.79 22.19
CA PRO A 178 -8.78 -1.91 21.36
C PRO A 178 -7.78 -2.29 20.25
N ALA A 179 -7.01 -1.32 19.75
CA ALA A 179 -5.98 -1.57 18.74
C ALA A 179 -4.91 -2.54 19.26
N ARG A 180 -4.50 -2.40 20.53
CA ARG A 180 -3.52 -3.30 21.17
C ARG A 180 -4.00 -4.75 21.15
N LEU A 181 -5.26 -4.99 21.52
CA LEU A 181 -5.85 -6.33 21.52
C LEU A 181 -5.89 -6.94 20.11
N LEU A 182 -6.16 -6.13 19.07
CA LEU A 182 -6.10 -6.61 17.68
C LEU A 182 -4.68 -6.97 17.25
N VAL A 183 -3.67 -6.18 17.64
CA VAL A 183 -2.25 -6.48 17.40
C VAL A 183 -1.84 -7.78 18.09
N GLU A 184 -2.18 -7.94 19.38
CA GLU A 184 -1.89 -9.16 20.15
C GLU A 184 -2.55 -10.39 19.51
N ALA A 185 -3.81 -10.27 19.08
CA ALA A 185 -4.53 -11.36 18.41
C ALA A 185 -3.91 -11.71 17.05
N GLN A 186 -3.51 -10.72 16.25
CA GLN A 186 -2.81 -10.95 14.98
C GLN A 186 -1.46 -11.63 15.19
N GLY A 187 -0.69 -11.22 16.19
CA GLY A 187 0.56 -11.88 16.56
C GLY A 187 0.36 -13.34 16.94
N ALA A 188 -0.66 -13.62 17.75
CA ALA A 188 -1.02 -14.99 18.12
C ALA A 188 -1.40 -15.84 16.89
N LEU A 189 -2.19 -15.29 15.95
CA LEU A 189 -2.51 -15.99 14.70
C LEU A 189 -1.29 -16.24 13.82
N ALA A 190 -0.41 -15.24 13.69
CA ALA A 190 0.78 -15.36 12.88
C ALA A 190 1.74 -16.44 13.44
N ALA A 191 1.77 -16.59 14.76
CA ALA A 191 2.47 -17.68 15.45
C ALA A 191 1.70 -19.02 15.48
N GLY A 192 0.56 -19.13 14.80
CA GLY A 192 -0.26 -20.36 14.75
C GLY A 192 -1.08 -20.65 16.01
N ARG A 193 -1.12 -19.74 17.00
CA ARG A 193 -1.85 -19.88 18.27
C ARG A 193 -3.30 -19.41 18.16
N VAL A 194 -4.09 -20.12 17.36
CA VAL A 194 -5.48 -19.77 17.07
C VAL A 194 -6.34 -19.61 18.34
N ALA A 195 -6.25 -20.56 19.28
CA ALA A 195 -7.03 -20.50 20.52
C ALA A 195 -6.71 -19.26 21.37
N HIS A 196 -5.44 -18.87 21.44
CA HIS A 196 -5.01 -17.68 22.18
C HIS A 196 -5.50 -16.40 21.50
N ALA A 197 -5.45 -16.32 20.17
CA ALA A 197 -6.00 -15.19 19.43
C ALA A 197 -7.49 -14.99 19.72
N ARG A 198 -8.28 -16.08 19.78
CA ARG A 198 -9.71 -16.02 20.13
C ARG A 198 -9.94 -15.47 21.55
N GLN A 199 -9.13 -15.90 22.53
CA GLN A 199 -9.20 -15.39 23.90
C GLN A 199 -8.93 -13.88 23.97
N ILE A 200 -7.96 -13.39 23.18
CA ILE A 200 -7.63 -11.96 23.13
C ILE A 200 -8.78 -11.18 22.48
N LEU A 201 -9.32 -11.66 21.36
CA LEU A 201 -10.42 -11.00 20.66
C LEU A 201 -11.70 -10.93 21.49
N ALA A 202 -11.97 -11.93 22.33
CA ALA A 202 -13.11 -11.92 23.25
C ALA A 202 -13.05 -10.77 24.29
N ARG A 203 -11.88 -10.15 24.49
CA ARG A 203 -11.69 -9.01 25.40
C ARG A 203 -11.92 -7.65 24.73
N LEU A 204 -12.18 -7.60 23.42
CA LEU A 204 -12.39 -6.35 22.71
C LEU A 204 -13.62 -5.61 23.26
N PRO A 205 -13.50 -4.33 23.64
CA PRO A 205 -14.64 -3.55 24.10
C PRO A 205 -15.61 -3.29 22.94
N VAL A 206 -16.89 -3.21 23.26
CA VAL A 206 -17.97 -2.90 22.32
C VAL A 206 -18.63 -1.59 22.77
N PRO A 207 -18.92 -0.64 21.85
CA PRO A 207 -18.76 -0.71 20.39
C PRO A 207 -17.33 -0.45 19.90
N LEU A 208 -16.95 -1.09 18.79
CA LEU A 208 -15.70 -0.81 18.06
C LEU A 208 -15.92 0.29 17.02
N SER A 209 -14.87 1.04 16.66
CA SER A 209 -14.92 1.88 15.47
C SER A 209 -15.11 1.03 14.21
N PRO A 210 -15.65 1.57 13.12
CA PRO A 210 -15.82 0.81 11.88
C PRO A 210 -14.54 0.15 11.37
N GLU A 211 -13.42 0.86 11.43
CA GLU A 211 -12.10 0.36 11.03
C GLU A 211 -11.66 -0.82 11.90
N LEU A 212 -11.79 -0.69 13.22
CA LEU A 212 -11.40 -1.72 14.18
C LEU A 212 -12.28 -2.95 14.08
N GLY A 213 -13.57 -2.80 13.82
CA GLY A 213 -14.46 -3.94 13.66
C GLY A 213 -14.33 -4.64 12.31
N ARG A 214 -14.03 -3.93 11.21
CA ARG A 214 -13.61 -4.55 9.93
C ARG A 214 -12.36 -5.41 10.14
N LEU A 215 -11.41 -4.91 10.93
CA LEU A 215 -10.21 -5.66 11.25
C LEU A 215 -10.52 -6.86 12.15
N ALA A 216 -11.28 -6.68 13.23
CA ALA A 216 -11.68 -7.77 14.13
C ALA A 216 -12.33 -8.91 13.36
N ALA A 217 -13.19 -8.61 12.38
CA ALA A 217 -13.81 -9.60 11.51
C ALA A 217 -12.79 -10.40 10.70
N ARG A 218 -11.77 -9.74 10.13
CA ARG A 218 -10.68 -10.42 9.40
C ARG A 218 -9.87 -11.34 10.33
N VAL A 219 -9.55 -10.88 11.53
CA VAL A 219 -8.80 -11.67 12.52
C VAL A 219 -9.63 -12.89 12.98
N TRP A 220 -10.92 -12.71 13.29
CA TRP A 220 -11.83 -13.81 13.62
C TRP A 220 -12.01 -14.81 12.47
N GLY A 221 -12.14 -14.31 11.23
CA GLY A 221 -12.23 -15.14 10.03
C GLY A 221 -11.00 -16.04 9.87
N ARG A 222 -9.80 -15.49 10.06
CA ARG A 222 -8.54 -16.26 10.04
C ARG A 222 -8.41 -17.23 11.22
N ALA A 223 -9.00 -16.91 12.36
CA ALA A 223 -9.09 -17.81 13.49
C ALA A 223 -10.07 -18.97 13.25
N GLY A 224 -10.77 -19.01 12.10
CA GLY A 224 -11.77 -20.03 11.77
C GLY A 224 -13.08 -19.87 12.56
N ASP A 225 -13.33 -18.72 13.18
CA ASP A 225 -14.56 -18.45 13.94
C ASP A 225 -15.47 -17.51 13.15
N ARG A 226 -16.20 -18.09 12.19
CA ARG A 226 -17.05 -17.33 11.27
C ARG A 226 -18.22 -16.66 11.99
N ALA A 227 -18.72 -17.24 13.08
CA ALA A 227 -19.82 -16.69 13.86
C ALA A 227 -19.39 -15.38 14.55
N GLU A 228 -18.23 -15.39 15.20
CA GLU A 228 -17.66 -14.17 15.80
C GLU A 228 -17.20 -13.14 14.76
N ALA A 229 -16.71 -13.58 13.60
CA ALA A 229 -16.42 -12.66 12.48
C ALA A 229 -17.69 -11.92 12.02
N ARG A 230 -18.81 -12.66 11.87
CA ARG A 230 -20.14 -12.09 11.57
C ARG A 230 -20.63 -11.17 12.68
N LEU A 231 -20.42 -11.55 13.94
CA LEU A 231 -20.79 -10.75 15.11
C LEU A 231 -20.00 -9.43 15.16
N ALA A 232 -18.69 -9.48 14.87
CA ALA A 232 -17.84 -8.30 14.78
C ALA A 232 -18.30 -7.34 13.67
N LEU A 233 -18.63 -7.85 12.48
CA LEU A 233 -19.20 -7.04 11.39
C LEU A 233 -20.58 -6.47 11.74
N THR A 234 -21.47 -7.29 12.34
CA THR A 234 -22.81 -6.84 12.74
C THR A 234 -22.77 -5.80 13.87
N ARG A 235 -21.76 -5.86 14.75
CA ARG A 235 -21.51 -4.84 15.78
C ARG A 235 -20.98 -3.53 15.21
N VAL A 236 -20.39 -3.53 14.01
CA VAL A 236 -20.05 -2.32 13.21
C VAL A 236 -21.26 -1.79 12.43
N ASN A 237 -22.26 -2.63 12.18
CA ASN A 237 -23.26 -2.52 11.12
C ASN A 237 -24.33 -1.44 11.27
N ARG A 238 -24.17 -0.48 12.19
CA ARG A 238 -25.00 0.73 12.15
C ARG A 238 -24.51 1.76 11.13
N THR A 239 -23.34 1.56 10.52
CA THR A 239 -22.72 2.54 9.60
C THR A 239 -22.10 1.95 8.33
N LEU A 240 -22.30 0.67 8.01
CA LEU A 240 -21.72 0.05 6.81
C LEU A 240 -22.44 0.51 5.53
N THR A 241 -21.66 0.82 4.49
CA THR A 241 -22.12 1.06 3.13
C THR A 241 -22.62 -0.22 2.46
N ALA A 242 -23.38 -0.10 1.37
CA ALA A 242 -23.92 -1.25 0.64
C ALA A 242 -22.82 -2.22 0.13
N ASP A 243 -21.65 -1.68 -0.22
CA ASP A 243 -20.47 -2.45 -0.67
C ASP A 243 -19.78 -3.21 0.49
N GLU A 244 -20.00 -2.78 1.73
CA GLU A 244 -19.46 -3.47 2.90
C GLU A 244 -20.40 -4.58 3.39
N GLN A 245 -21.72 -4.38 3.25
CA GLN A 245 -22.71 -5.44 3.43
C GLN A 245 -22.51 -6.57 2.42
N ALA A 246 -22.09 -6.22 1.21
CA ALA A 246 -21.70 -7.14 0.15
C ALA A 246 -20.50 -8.02 0.49
N LEU A 247 -19.39 -7.39 0.91
CA LEU A 247 -18.18 -8.09 1.28
C LEU A 247 -18.43 -9.00 2.49
N ALA A 248 -19.23 -8.54 3.45
CA ALA A 248 -19.71 -9.35 4.55
C ALA A 248 -20.49 -10.57 4.02
N ALA A 249 -21.47 -10.38 3.12
CA ALA A 249 -22.24 -11.46 2.52
C ALA A 249 -21.36 -12.48 1.77
N LEU A 250 -20.36 -12.01 1.03
CA LEU A 250 -19.35 -12.80 0.33
C LEU A 250 -18.52 -13.69 1.28
N VAL A 251 -18.01 -13.11 2.36
CA VAL A 251 -17.27 -13.84 3.41
C VAL A 251 -18.17 -14.86 4.13
N THR A 252 -19.49 -14.63 4.16
CA THR A 252 -20.44 -15.54 4.80
C THR A 252 -20.90 -16.73 3.96
N ALA A 253 -20.60 -16.77 2.66
CA ALA A 253 -21.34 -17.61 1.71
C ALA A 253 -20.70 -18.97 1.34
N GLU A 254 -19.71 -19.44 2.10
CA GLU A 254 -19.19 -20.82 1.92
C GLU A 254 -20.23 -21.91 2.21
N ASP A 255 -21.26 -21.61 3.01
CA ASP A 255 -22.31 -22.57 3.38
C ASP A 255 -23.51 -22.55 2.41
N ASP A 256 -23.60 -21.54 1.52
CA ASP A 256 -24.64 -21.41 0.48
C ASP A 256 -24.10 -20.63 -0.74
N PRO A 257 -23.48 -21.34 -1.70
CA PRO A 257 -22.92 -20.72 -2.90
C PRO A 257 -23.97 -19.99 -3.75
N ALA A 258 -25.23 -20.44 -3.70
CA ALA A 258 -26.31 -19.80 -4.43
C ALA A 258 -26.67 -18.44 -3.81
N ALA A 259 -26.65 -18.33 -2.49
CA ALA A 259 -26.78 -17.04 -1.79
C ALA A 259 -25.60 -16.10 -2.09
N ALA A 260 -24.36 -16.61 -2.17
CA ALA A 260 -23.18 -15.86 -2.58
C ALA A 260 -23.37 -15.21 -3.95
N VAL A 261 -23.72 -16.05 -4.93
CA VAL A 261 -23.94 -15.65 -6.32
C VAL A 261 -25.12 -14.68 -6.41
N ALA A 262 -26.20 -14.90 -5.65
CA ALA A 262 -27.34 -13.99 -5.61
C ALA A 262 -27.01 -12.64 -4.96
N ALA A 263 -26.10 -12.60 -3.97
CA ALA A 263 -25.62 -11.36 -3.36
C ALA A 263 -24.75 -10.57 -4.35
N VAL A 264 -23.74 -11.22 -4.94
CA VAL A 264 -22.86 -10.63 -5.97
C VAL A 264 -23.67 -10.13 -7.16
N ARG A 265 -24.64 -10.92 -7.64
CA ARG A 265 -25.53 -10.52 -8.73
C ARG A 265 -26.37 -9.29 -8.37
N ARG A 266 -26.94 -9.24 -7.16
CA ARG A 266 -27.71 -8.05 -6.70
C ARG A 266 -26.83 -6.81 -6.60
N LEU A 267 -25.54 -6.97 -6.30
CA LEU A 267 -24.59 -5.86 -6.23
C LEU A 267 -24.16 -5.38 -7.61
N LEU A 268 -23.83 -6.30 -8.51
CA LEU A 268 -23.54 -5.97 -9.91
C LEU A 268 -24.72 -5.26 -10.57
N GLN A 269 -25.95 -5.67 -10.24
CA GLN A 269 -27.16 -5.01 -10.72
C GLN A 269 -27.38 -3.60 -10.14
N ARG A 270 -26.88 -3.33 -8.93
CA ARG A 270 -26.95 -1.99 -8.29
C ARG A 270 -25.80 -1.07 -8.72
N ALA A 271 -24.66 -1.64 -9.08
CA ALA A 271 -23.45 -0.91 -9.43
C ALA A 271 -23.44 -0.33 -10.86
N ALA A 272 -24.59 -0.31 -11.55
CA ALA A 272 -24.70 0.20 -12.90
C ALA A 272 -24.22 1.67 -13.00
N GLY A 273 -22.96 1.86 -13.45
CA GLY A 273 -22.41 3.16 -13.82
C GLY A 273 -21.08 3.61 -13.18
N GLY A 274 -20.11 2.74 -12.85
CA GLY A 274 -18.77 3.22 -12.45
C GLY A 274 -17.79 2.18 -11.87
N ALA A 275 -16.70 2.66 -11.26
CA ALA A 275 -15.57 1.89 -10.70
C ALA A 275 -15.91 0.79 -9.66
N ALA A 276 -17.17 0.73 -9.21
CA ALA A 276 -17.69 -0.38 -8.40
C ALA A 276 -17.78 -1.70 -9.19
N GLU A 277 -17.93 -1.62 -10.52
CA GLU A 277 -18.08 -2.79 -11.39
C GLU A 277 -16.79 -3.63 -11.46
N GLU A 278 -15.61 -2.99 -11.51
CA GLU A 278 -14.30 -3.66 -11.52
C GLU A 278 -13.99 -4.41 -10.22
N ASN A 279 -14.32 -3.80 -9.06
CA ASN A 279 -14.11 -4.42 -7.75
C ASN A 279 -15.04 -5.62 -7.53
N LEU A 280 -16.28 -5.54 -8.02
CA LEU A 280 -17.23 -6.64 -7.97
C LEU A 280 -16.85 -7.79 -8.94
N LEU A 281 -16.20 -7.47 -10.07
CA LEU A 281 -15.65 -8.45 -11.00
C LEU A 281 -14.47 -9.21 -10.39
N ALA A 282 -13.54 -8.51 -9.73
CA ALA A 282 -12.44 -9.13 -9.00
C ALA A 282 -12.94 -10.04 -7.85
N ALA A 283 -13.97 -9.61 -7.12
CA ALA A 283 -14.61 -10.42 -6.08
C ALA A 283 -15.34 -11.66 -6.66
N GLY A 284 -16.05 -11.50 -7.78
CA GLY A 284 -16.72 -12.61 -8.48
C GLY A 284 -15.74 -13.64 -9.03
N LEU A 285 -14.61 -13.19 -9.60
CA LEU A 285 -13.51 -14.03 -10.05
C LEU A 285 -12.85 -14.78 -8.89
N GLY A 286 -12.60 -14.11 -7.76
CA GLY A 286 -12.09 -14.75 -6.56
C GLY A 286 -12.99 -15.89 -6.06
N LEU A 287 -14.31 -15.71 -6.13
CA LEU A 287 -15.28 -16.73 -5.73
C LEU A 287 -15.34 -17.91 -6.69
N ALA A 288 -15.30 -17.64 -7.99
CA ALA A 288 -15.24 -18.68 -9.02
C ALA A 288 -13.95 -19.52 -8.95
N LEU A 289 -12.84 -18.91 -8.51
CA LEU A 289 -11.57 -19.59 -8.29
C LEU A 289 -11.56 -20.40 -6.99
N ALA A 290 -12.27 -19.94 -5.95
CA ALA A 290 -12.39 -20.63 -4.67
C ALA A 290 -13.33 -21.86 -4.74
N GLN A 291 -14.34 -21.83 -5.60
CA GLN A 291 -15.27 -22.95 -5.80
C GLN A 291 -15.47 -23.26 -7.29
N PRO A 292 -14.75 -24.25 -7.85
CA PRO A 292 -14.80 -24.60 -9.27
C PRO A 292 -16.04 -25.43 -9.61
N GLU A 293 -17.23 -24.95 -9.27
CA GLU A 293 -18.48 -25.57 -9.74
C GLU A 293 -18.84 -25.07 -11.15
N PRO A 294 -19.18 -25.96 -12.10
CA PRO A 294 -19.58 -25.59 -13.47
C PRO A 294 -20.73 -24.59 -13.54
N ARG A 295 -21.60 -24.56 -12.52
CA ARG A 295 -22.76 -23.68 -12.42
C ARG A 295 -22.37 -22.23 -12.11
N VAL A 296 -21.34 -22.02 -11.29
CA VAL A 296 -20.80 -20.69 -10.98
C VAL A 296 -20.15 -20.11 -12.24
N ALA A 297 -19.34 -20.90 -12.95
CA ALA A 297 -18.74 -20.49 -14.23
C ALA A 297 -19.79 -20.16 -15.31
N ALA A 298 -20.86 -20.96 -15.42
CA ALA A 298 -21.95 -20.71 -16.37
C ALA A 298 -22.76 -19.45 -16.03
N ALA A 299 -22.97 -19.15 -14.74
CA ALA A 299 -23.69 -17.95 -14.30
C ALA A 299 -22.96 -16.65 -14.63
N PHE A 300 -21.62 -16.69 -14.72
CA PHE A 300 -20.80 -15.56 -15.17
C PHE A 300 -20.65 -15.49 -16.70
N GLY A 301 -20.65 -16.64 -17.39
CA GLY A 301 -20.56 -16.69 -18.86
C GLY A 301 -21.70 -15.99 -19.60
N GLY A 302 -22.91 -15.97 -19.04
CA GLY A 302 -24.07 -15.29 -19.64
C GLY A 302 -24.07 -13.74 -19.55
N GLY A 303 -23.11 -13.15 -18.81
CA GLY A 303 -23.00 -11.69 -18.65
C GLY A 303 -22.07 -11.00 -19.66
N LEU A 304 -21.23 -11.76 -20.36
CA LEU A 304 -20.14 -11.27 -21.20
C LEU A 304 -20.61 -10.38 -22.37
N ASP A 305 -21.76 -10.69 -22.95
CA ASP A 305 -22.29 -9.92 -24.08
C ASP A 305 -22.65 -8.48 -23.70
N ARG A 306 -22.81 -8.18 -22.40
CA ARG A 306 -23.21 -6.85 -21.89
C ARG A 306 -22.04 -5.96 -21.48
N TRP A 307 -20.81 -6.44 -21.51
CA TRP A 307 -19.65 -5.70 -21.00
C TRP A 307 -18.92 -4.96 -22.13
N GLY A 308 -18.53 -3.71 -21.86
CA GLY A 308 -17.83 -2.84 -22.83
C GLY A 308 -16.31 -3.06 -22.90
N ASP A 309 -15.67 -2.50 -23.92
CA ASP A 309 -14.25 -2.73 -24.26
C ASP A 309 -13.25 -2.28 -23.18
N GLY A 310 -13.66 -1.40 -22.26
CA GLY A 310 -12.81 -0.96 -21.14
C GLY A 310 -12.43 -2.06 -20.14
N MET A 311 -13.11 -3.20 -20.14
CA MET A 311 -12.95 -4.28 -19.15
C MET A 311 -12.02 -5.43 -19.62
N LEU A 312 -11.49 -5.33 -20.84
CA LEU A 312 -10.65 -6.35 -21.48
C LEU A 312 -9.39 -6.76 -20.66
N PRO A 313 -8.65 -5.84 -20.00
CA PRO A 313 -7.49 -6.22 -19.18
C PRO A 313 -7.86 -7.08 -17.97
N SER A 314 -8.92 -6.71 -17.25
CA SER A 314 -9.43 -7.45 -16.08
C SER A 314 -9.96 -8.83 -16.44
N LEU A 315 -10.59 -8.96 -17.62
CA LEU A 315 -11.03 -10.25 -18.16
C LEU A 315 -9.84 -11.14 -18.53
N ALA A 316 -8.80 -10.59 -19.17
CA ALA A 316 -7.59 -11.34 -19.50
C ALA A 316 -6.87 -11.87 -18.23
N THR A 317 -6.84 -11.07 -17.15
CA THR A 317 -6.35 -11.52 -15.84
C THR A 317 -7.20 -12.65 -15.26
N GLY A 318 -8.53 -12.57 -15.38
CA GLY A 318 -9.43 -13.63 -14.96
C GLY A 318 -9.20 -14.96 -15.69
N VAL A 319 -8.98 -14.91 -17.01
CA VAL A 319 -8.64 -16.10 -17.83
C VAL A 319 -7.32 -16.71 -17.39
N TRP A 320 -6.31 -15.88 -17.15
CA TRP A 320 -5.01 -16.36 -16.70
C TRP A 320 -5.11 -17.05 -15.33
N LEU A 321 -5.82 -16.45 -14.37
CA LEU A 321 -6.03 -17.04 -13.04
C LEU A 321 -6.80 -18.37 -13.11
N LEU A 322 -7.82 -18.47 -13.96
CA LEU A 322 -8.55 -19.72 -14.20
C LEU A 322 -7.63 -20.81 -14.74
N GLN A 323 -6.72 -20.46 -15.66
CA GLN A 323 -5.82 -21.41 -16.29
C GLN A 323 -4.73 -21.91 -15.33
N GLU A 324 -4.08 -21.01 -14.59
CA GLU A 324 -2.93 -21.36 -13.74
C GLU A 324 -3.33 -21.87 -12.35
N LEU A 325 -4.40 -21.36 -11.74
CA LEU A 325 -4.72 -21.69 -10.35
C LEU A 325 -5.76 -22.79 -10.20
N SER A 326 -6.63 -22.99 -11.19
CA SER A 326 -7.78 -23.90 -11.07
C SER A 326 -7.65 -25.20 -11.88
N GLY A 327 -6.70 -25.28 -12.82
CA GLY A 327 -6.55 -26.44 -13.72
C GLY A 327 -7.71 -26.62 -14.72
N GLN A 328 -8.58 -25.61 -14.87
CA GLN A 328 -9.76 -25.65 -15.74
C GLN A 328 -9.43 -25.23 -17.18
N GLU A 329 -8.54 -25.97 -17.86
CA GLU A 329 -8.16 -25.69 -19.25
C GLU A 329 -9.37 -25.52 -20.22
N PRO A 330 -10.46 -26.32 -20.14
CA PRO A 330 -11.58 -26.17 -21.07
C PRO A 330 -12.33 -24.84 -20.93
N LEU A 331 -12.41 -24.28 -19.71
CA LEU A 331 -13.06 -22.99 -19.47
C LEU A 331 -12.14 -21.84 -19.88
N ALA A 332 -10.84 -21.96 -19.60
CA ALA A 332 -9.84 -20.99 -20.03
C ALA A 332 -9.75 -20.91 -21.56
N GLU A 333 -9.85 -22.05 -22.28
CA GLU A 333 -9.87 -22.06 -23.75
C GLU A 333 -11.11 -21.34 -24.30
N LYS A 334 -12.31 -21.62 -23.75
CA LYS A 334 -13.55 -20.93 -24.14
C LYS A 334 -13.48 -19.42 -23.94
N TRP A 335 -12.93 -18.97 -22.81
CA TRP A 335 -12.75 -17.53 -22.57
C TRP A 335 -11.71 -16.92 -23.50
N ARG A 336 -10.64 -17.66 -23.83
CA ARG A 336 -9.60 -17.21 -24.76
C ARG A 336 -10.15 -17.05 -26.18
N GLU A 337 -10.94 -18.02 -26.65
CA GLU A 337 -11.64 -17.96 -27.95
C GLU A 337 -12.58 -16.74 -28.01
N HIS A 338 -13.35 -16.50 -26.94
CA HIS A 338 -14.25 -15.35 -26.88
C HIS A 338 -13.49 -14.00 -26.90
N LEU A 339 -12.38 -13.89 -26.16
CA LEU A 339 -11.52 -12.71 -26.18
C LEU A 339 -10.84 -12.51 -27.55
N GLN A 340 -10.37 -13.58 -28.20
CA GLN A 340 -9.80 -13.52 -29.55
C GLN A 340 -10.83 -13.03 -30.57
N GLN A 341 -12.07 -13.54 -30.50
CA GLN A 341 -13.16 -13.12 -31.36
C GLN A 341 -13.50 -11.64 -31.18
N ARG A 342 -13.55 -11.13 -29.94
CA ARG A 342 -13.83 -9.71 -29.67
C ARG A 342 -12.68 -8.78 -30.02
N LEU A 343 -11.44 -9.20 -29.79
CA LEU A 343 -10.25 -8.37 -30.03
C LEU A 343 -9.80 -8.39 -31.50
N GLY A 344 -10.36 -9.27 -32.34
CA GLY A 344 -9.91 -9.46 -33.72
C GLY A 344 -8.47 -10.00 -33.83
N CYS A 345 -7.97 -10.65 -32.78
CA CYS A 345 -6.59 -11.15 -32.72
C CYS A 345 -6.53 -12.61 -33.19
N ALA A 346 -5.63 -12.91 -34.12
CA ALA A 346 -5.50 -14.26 -34.72
C ALA A 346 -5.03 -15.34 -33.73
N ALA A 347 -4.33 -14.98 -32.64
CA ALA A 347 -4.00 -15.90 -31.55
C ALA A 347 -3.54 -15.14 -30.28
N LEU A 348 -4.03 -15.57 -29.12
CA LEU A 348 -3.36 -15.35 -27.83
C LEU A 348 -2.35 -16.50 -27.65
N PRO A 349 -1.06 -16.24 -27.35
CA PRO A 349 -0.03 -17.28 -27.35
C PRO A 349 -0.36 -18.44 -26.40
N ARG A 350 -0.27 -19.69 -26.90
CA ARG A 350 -0.27 -20.88 -26.04
C ARG A 350 1.08 -20.99 -25.35
N GLY A 351 1.09 -20.88 -24.02
CA GLY A 351 2.29 -21.02 -23.19
C GLY A 351 3.03 -19.70 -22.95
N PHE A 352 2.56 -18.94 -21.96
CA PHE A 352 3.32 -17.87 -21.30
C PHE A 352 4.41 -18.51 -20.42
N ARG A 353 5.56 -18.88 -20.99
CA ARG A 353 6.58 -19.70 -20.29
C ARG A 353 7.53 -18.95 -19.34
N SER A 354 7.27 -17.68 -18.98
CA SER A 354 7.88 -17.04 -17.80
C SER A 354 7.17 -15.71 -17.47
N PRO A 355 6.11 -15.71 -16.63
CA PRO A 355 5.25 -14.55 -16.45
C PRO A 355 5.26 -13.86 -15.08
N THR A 356 6.02 -14.32 -14.08
CA THR A 356 5.98 -13.68 -12.74
C THR A 356 6.44 -12.23 -12.76
N THR A 357 7.30 -11.82 -13.69
CA THR A 357 7.79 -10.43 -13.76
C THR A 357 6.95 -9.55 -14.68
N ASN A 358 6.49 -10.05 -15.83
CA ASN A 358 5.81 -9.21 -16.84
C ASN A 358 4.29 -9.09 -16.62
N ALA A 359 3.62 -10.14 -16.15
CA ALA A 359 2.20 -10.06 -15.80
C ALA A 359 1.98 -9.23 -14.53
N PHE A 360 2.89 -9.34 -13.55
CA PHE A 360 2.89 -8.52 -12.34
C PHE A 360 3.17 -7.05 -12.64
N ARG A 361 4.07 -6.78 -13.59
CA ARG A 361 4.37 -5.42 -14.07
C ARG A 361 3.20 -4.80 -14.84
N LEU A 362 2.52 -5.56 -15.71
CA LEU A 362 1.25 -5.13 -16.31
C LEU A 362 0.15 -4.92 -15.25
N LEU A 363 0.08 -5.74 -14.20
CA LEU A 363 -0.89 -5.60 -13.11
C LEU A 363 -0.67 -4.35 -12.24
N VAL A 364 0.59 -4.00 -11.96
CA VAL A 364 0.96 -2.82 -11.15
C VAL A 364 0.90 -1.54 -11.96
N ASP A 365 1.25 -1.59 -13.25
CA ASP A 365 1.40 -0.38 -14.08
C ASP A 365 0.11 -0.01 -14.87
N SER A 366 -0.85 -0.94 -15.08
CA SER A 366 -1.97 -0.72 -16.03
C SER A 366 -3.35 -0.50 -15.40
N VAL A 367 -3.54 -0.78 -14.10
CA VAL A 367 -4.87 -0.73 -13.48
C VAL A 367 -4.78 -0.03 -12.12
N PRO A 368 -5.62 0.98 -11.81
CA PRO A 368 -5.77 1.51 -10.47
C PRO A 368 -6.62 0.55 -9.62
N LEU A 369 -6.27 -0.73 -9.59
CA LEU A 369 -6.88 -1.69 -8.68
C LEU A 369 -6.44 -1.32 -7.27
N ARG A 370 -7.40 -1.25 -6.33
CA ARG A 370 -7.08 -1.05 -4.91
C ARG A 370 -6.19 -2.22 -4.45
N ARG A 371 -4.99 -1.90 -3.97
CA ARG A 371 -3.96 -2.83 -3.50
C ARG A 371 -4.54 -3.89 -2.53
N ASP A 372 -5.56 -3.51 -1.76
CA ASP A 372 -6.26 -4.32 -0.75
C ASP A 372 -6.93 -5.58 -1.32
N LEU A 373 -7.42 -5.54 -2.56
CA LEU A 373 -8.09 -6.66 -3.23
C LEU A 373 -7.09 -7.71 -3.72
N LEU A 374 -5.93 -7.27 -4.20
CA LEU A 374 -4.86 -8.14 -4.70
C LEU A 374 -4.27 -8.99 -3.56
N TYR A 375 -4.04 -8.37 -2.40
CA TYR A 375 -3.58 -9.09 -1.20
C TYR A 375 -4.63 -10.04 -0.63
N GLY A 376 -5.92 -9.67 -0.69
CA GLY A 376 -7.03 -10.56 -0.30
C GLY A 376 -7.13 -11.82 -1.16
N LEU A 377 -6.94 -11.69 -2.48
CA LEU A 377 -6.96 -12.82 -3.42
C LEU A 377 -5.77 -13.78 -3.21
N LEU A 378 -4.57 -13.26 -2.97
CA LEU A 378 -3.39 -14.08 -2.70
C LEU A 378 -3.48 -14.84 -1.37
N ALA A 379 -4.12 -14.24 -0.36
CA ALA A 379 -4.33 -14.88 0.94
C ALA A 379 -5.38 -16.01 0.93
N ALA A 380 -6.25 -16.06 -0.08
CA ALA A 380 -7.31 -17.06 -0.23
C ALA A 380 -6.84 -18.35 -0.96
N VAL A 381 -5.63 -18.36 -1.54
CA VAL A 381 -5.09 -19.52 -2.26
C VAL A 381 -4.43 -20.50 -1.26
N PRO A 382 -4.84 -21.79 -1.22
CA PRO A 382 -4.22 -22.78 -0.35
C PRO A 382 -2.73 -23.00 -0.71
N PRO A 383 -1.83 -23.14 0.30
CA PRO A 383 -0.38 -23.27 0.07
C PRO A 383 0.02 -24.50 -0.75
N ALA A 384 -0.84 -25.53 -0.83
CA ALA A 384 -0.56 -26.78 -1.56
C ALA A 384 -0.48 -26.63 -3.10
N ARG A 385 -0.80 -25.44 -3.66
CA ARG A 385 -0.78 -25.20 -5.11
C ARG A 385 0.41 -24.36 -5.60
N ILE A 386 1.28 -23.90 -4.69
CA ILE A 386 2.48 -23.13 -5.05
C ILE A 386 3.67 -24.08 -4.96
N SER A 387 4.08 -24.64 -6.10
CA SER A 387 5.28 -25.49 -6.15
C SER A 387 6.53 -24.64 -5.91
N PRO A 388 7.43 -24.98 -4.97
CA PRO A 388 8.65 -24.23 -4.78
C PRO A 388 9.57 -24.40 -5.99
N VAL A 389 9.96 -23.28 -6.61
CA VAL A 389 11.00 -23.26 -7.64
C VAL A 389 12.35 -23.43 -6.94
N PRO A 390 13.18 -24.43 -7.30
CA PRO A 390 14.50 -24.56 -6.72
C PRO A 390 15.40 -23.41 -7.18
N ILE A 391 15.86 -22.60 -6.21
CA ILE A 391 16.89 -21.58 -6.46
C ILE A 391 18.22 -22.31 -6.66
N SER A 392 18.64 -22.45 -7.91
CA SER A 392 20.00 -22.88 -8.24
C SER A 392 20.98 -21.82 -7.76
N ARG A 393 21.75 -22.12 -6.70
CA ARG A 393 22.93 -21.34 -6.33
C ARG A 393 23.99 -21.51 -7.41
N GLU A 394 24.15 -20.52 -8.29
CA GLU A 394 25.38 -20.37 -9.07
C GLU A 394 26.55 -20.15 -8.09
N ARG A 395 27.41 -21.16 -7.99
CA ARG A 395 28.74 -21.00 -7.37
C ARG A 395 29.56 -20.10 -8.31
N ARG A 396 29.87 -18.89 -7.86
CA ARG A 396 30.99 -18.11 -8.43
C ARG A 396 32.28 -18.84 -8.06
N THR A 397 32.93 -19.43 -9.05
CA THR A 397 34.38 -19.68 -9.06
C THR A 397 35.10 -18.46 -9.60
#